data_AF-A0AA35UZC7-F1
#
_entry.id   AF-A0AA35UZC7-F1
#
_cell.length_a   1.000
_cell.length_b   1.000
_cell.length_c   1.000
_cell.angle_alpha   90.00
_cell.angle_beta   90.00
_cell.angle_gamma   90.00
#
_symmetry.space_group_name_H-M   'P 1'
#
loop_
_entity.id
_entity.type
_entity.pdbx_description
1 polymer ?
#
loop_
_entity_poly.entity_id
_entity_poly.type
_entity_poly.pdbx_seq_one_letter_code
_entity_poly.pdbx_strand_id
1 'polypeptide(L)'
;PSRLRSVQYAVQLPSVKRIKSRPIAQPLFRQPREQLPYRGNHFRDAVRSKGGTLRVAATSMWGHDKQETLARLKAWNDAVHRTRGRIEKIFGTWKRSYGLRRMRWRGLAKAAIQIHVTAIAYNLRRTLNILAVAS
;
A
#
# COMPACT_ATOMS: atom_id res chain seq x y z
N PRO A 1 -16.63 -31.19 -28.45
CA PRO A 1 -16.94 -30.34 -27.27
C PRO A 1 -15.76 -29.43 -26.90
N SER A 2 -15.82 -28.18 -27.37
CA SER A 2 -14.79 -27.15 -27.24
C SER A 2 -14.59 -26.70 -25.79
N ARG A 3 -13.41 -26.97 -25.24
CA ARG A 3 -12.98 -26.49 -23.92
C ARG A 3 -12.67 -24.99 -24.04
N LEU A 4 -13.67 -24.14 -23.84
CA LEU A 4 -13.52 -22.69 -23.73
C LEU A 4 -12.46 -22.38 -22.66
N ARG A 5 -11.24 -22.02 -23.09
CA ARG A 5 -10.24 -21.45 -22.19
C ARG A 5 -10.77 -20.10 -21.75
N SER A 6 -11.31 -20.04 -20.54
CA SER A 6 -11.77 -18.81 -19.91
C SER A 6 -10.61 -17.81 -19.85
N VAL A 7 -10.61 -16.82 -20.73
CA VAL A 7 -9.53 -15.84 -20.80
C VAL A 7 -9.66 -14.92 -19.59
N GLN A 8 -8.63 -14.86 -18.75
CA GLN A 8 -8.53 -13.91 -17.64
C GLN A 8 -7.78 -12.67 -18.13
N TYR A 9 -8.31 -11.49 -17.81
CA TYR A 9 -7.66 -10.23 -18.14
C TYR A 9 -7.30 -9.47 -16.87
N ALA A 10 -6.15 -8.80 -16.90
CA ALA A 10 -5.76 -7.89 -15.84
C ALA A 10 -6.55 -6.59 -16.00
N VAL A 11 -7.32 -6.23 -14.97
CA VAL A 11 -8.11 -5.01 -14.95
C VAL A 11 -7.47 -4.02 -13.99
N GLN A 12 -7.27 -2.79 -14.44
CA GLN A 12 -6.59 -1.72 -13.72
C GLN A 12 -7.56 -0.55 -13.48
N LEU A 13 -7.49 0.08 -12.31
CA LEU A 13 -8.27 1.29 -12.04
C LEU A 13 -7.82 2.43 -12.98
N PRO A 14 -8.74 3.23 -13.53
CA PRO A 14 -8.37 4.42 -14.29
C PRO A 14 -7.55 5.36 -13.39
N SER A 15 -6.32 5.64 -13.81
CA SER A 15 -5.41 6.51 -13.06
C SER A 15 -5.93 7.95 -13.05
N VAL A 16 -6.14 8.52 -11.86
CA VAL A 16 -6.59 9.91 -11.67
C VAL A 16 -5.54 10.96 -12.12
N LYS A 17 -4.34 10.54 -12.55
CA LYS A 17 -3.34 11.44 -13.14
C LYS A 17 -2.56 10.78 -14.28
N ARG A 18 -3.12 10.80 -15.50
CA ARG A 18 -2.35 10.97 -16.76
C ARG A 18 -3.27 11.20 -17.97
N ILE A 19 -3.75 12.43 -18.16
CA ILE A 19 -4.10 12.90 -19.51
C ILE A 19 -2.77 13.24 -20.17
N LYS A 20 -2.24 12.31 -20.98
CA LYS A 20 -1.39 12.56 -22.17
C LYS A 20 -1.50 11.29 -23.02
N SER A 21 -2.46 11.36 -23.94
CA SER A 21 -2.67 10.58 -25.16
C SER A 21 -1.60 9.53 -25.49
N ARG A 22 -1.98 8.25 -25.48
CA ARG A 22 -1.42 7.21 -26.35
C ARG A 22 -2.55 6.32 -26.87
N PRO A 23 -2.51 5.90 -28.15
CA PRO A 23 -3.62 5.22 -28.79
C PRO A 23 -3.81 3.81 -28.22
N ILE A 24 -5.07 3.36 -28.27
CA ILE A 24 -5.53 2.04 -27.85
C ILE A 24 -4.89 1.02 -28.79
N ALA A 25 -3.87 0.29 -28.32
CA ALA A 25 -3.25 -0.79 -29.08
C ALA A 25 -3.07 -2.05 -28.20
N GLN A 26 -3.88 -3.05 -28.55
CA GLN A 26 -3.66 -4.50 -28.49
C GLN A 26 -3.58 -5.21 -27.12
N PRO A 27 -4.23 -6.39 -26.98
CA PRO A 27 -4.08 -7.23 -25.80
C PRO A 27 -2.63 -7.72 -25.75
N LEU A 28 -1.85 -7.14 -24.84
CA LEU A 28 -0.49 -7.56 -24.59
C LEU A 28 -0.51 -8.94 -23.92
N PHE A 29 -0.42 -10.01 -24.70
CA PHE A 29 -0.06 -11.34 -24.22
C PHE A 29 1.41 -11.28 -23.76
N ARG A 30 1.66 -10.63 -22.62
CA ARG A 30 3.01 -10.46 -22.09
C ARG A 30 3.44 -11.80 -21.50
N GLN A 31 4.37 -12.48 -22.18
CA GLN A 31 5.18 -13.56 -21.60
C GLN A 31 5.70 -13.15 -20.22
N PRO A 32 5.89 -14.08 -19.27
CA PRO A 32 6.25 -13.77 -17.89
C PRO A 32 7.59 -13.05 -17.87
N ARG A 33 7.55 -11.71 -17.84
CA ARG A 33 8.76 -10.90 -17.76
C ARG A 33 9.40 -11.19 -16.41
N GLU A 34 10.70 -11.46 -16.49
CA GLU A 34 11.66 -11.53 -15.40
C GLU A 34 11.28 -10.56 -14.26
N GLN A 35 11.18 -11.14 -13.07
CA GLN A 35 10.66 -10.48 -11.88
C GLN A 35 11.60 -9.36 -11.47
N LEU A 36 11.15 -8.10 -11.58
CA LEU A 36 11.83 -6.99 -10.92
C LEU A 36 11.96 -7.28 -9.41
N PRO A 37 13.06 -6.86 -8.76
CA PRO A 37 13.44 -7.24 -7.38
C PRO A 37 12.46 -6.80 -6.27
N TYR A 38 11.35 -6.14 -6.59
CA TYR A 38 10.28 -5.84 -5.65
C TYR A 38 9.37 -7.07 -5.48
N ARG A 39 9.88 -8.04 -4.73
CA ARG A 39 9.30 -9.37 -4.50
C ARG A 39 8.03 -9.28 -3.64
N GLY A 40 6.88 -9.06 -4.30
CA GLY A 40 5.56 -8.98 -3.65
C GLY A 40 5.20 -10.23 -2.82
N ASN A 41 5.67 -11.41 -3.22
CA ASN A 41 5.43 -12.66 -2.48
C ASN A 41 6.35 -12.78 -1.25
N HIS A 42 7.66 -12.56 -1.37
CA HIS A 42 8.58 -12.66 -0.23
C HIS A 42 8.24 -11.67 0.90
N PHE A 43 7.85 -10.44 0.56
CA PHE A 43 7.43 -9.48 1.59
C PHE A 43 6.10 -9.89 2.24
N ARG A 44 5.17 -10.42 1.45
CA ARG A 44 3.91 -10.99 1.96
C ARG A 44 4.17 -12.14 2.91
N ASP A 45 5.08 -13.04 2.55
CA ASP A 45 5.41 -14.22 3.33
C ASP A 45 6.14 -13.84 4.62
N ALA A 46 7.06 -12.87 4.56
CA ALA A 46 7.73 -12.31 5.75
C ALA A 46 6.76 -11.58 6.70
N VAL A 47 5.71 -10.95 6.18
CA VAL A 47 4.66 -10.34 7.01
C VAL A 47 3.78 -11.42 7.63
N ARG A 48 3.41 -12.45 6.87
CA ARG A 48 2.64 -13.60 7.36
C ARG A 48 3.38 -14.41 8.42
N SER A 49 4.69 -14.63 8.25
CA SER A 49 5.51 -15.34 9.24
C SER A 49 5.60 -14.61 10.58
N LYS A 50 5.34 -13.30 10.59
CA LYS A 50 5.23 -12.47 11.80
C LYS A 50 3.79 -12.34 12.32
N GLY A 51 2.85 -13.15 11.83
CA GLY A 51 1.43 -13.11 12.20
C GLY A 51 0.64 -11.95 11.58
N GLY A 52 1.24 -11.20 10.66
CA GLY A 52 0.61 -10.05 10.01
C GLY A 52 -0.15 -10.42 8.73
N THR A 53 -1.11 -9.58 8.36
CA THR A 53 -1.75 -9.62 7.03
C THR A 53 -1.25 -8.47 6.17
N LEU A 54 -0.61 -8.78 5.04
CA LEU A 54 -0.17 -7.76 4.10
C LEU A 54 -1.37 -7.11 3.41
N ARG A 55 -1.56 -5.81 3.64
CA ARG A 55 -2.57 -4.97 3.00
C ARG A 55 -1.88 -3.90 2.16
N VAL A 56 -1.61 -4.21 0.89
CA VAL A 56 -0.95 -3.32 -0.08
C VAL A 56 -1.95 -2.94 -1.17
N ALA A 57 -1.92 -1.67 -1.58
CA ALA A 57 -2.77 -1.19 -2.66
C ALA A 57 -2.39 -1.90 -3.95
N ALA A 58 -3.38 -2.47 -4.62
CA ALA A 58 -3.20 -3.20 -5.87
C ALA A 58 -3.42 -2.25 -7.05
N THR A 59 -2.51 -2.29 -8.03
CA THR A 59 -2.66 -1.51 -9.27
C THR A 59 -3.61 -2.21 -10.24
N SER A 60 -3.62 -3.54 -10.25
CA SER A 60 -4.49 -4.35 -11.10
C SER A 60 -4.93 -5.63 -10.37
N MET A 61 -6.00 -6.24 -10.87
CA MET A 61 -6.46 -7.57 -10.45
C MET A 61 -6.86 -8.40 -11.66
N TRP A 62 -6.70 -9.71 -11.54
CA TRP A 62 -7.15 -10.66 -12.56
C TRP A 62 -8.60 -11.05 -12.31
N GLY A 63 -9.39 -11.10 -13.38
CA GLY A 63 -10.74 -11.64 -13.33
C GLY A 63 -11.35 -11.82 -14.70
N HIS A 64 -12.54 -12.41 -14.72
CA HIS A 64 -13.28 -12.73 -15.95
C HIS A 64 -14.19 -11.58 -16.38
N ASP A 65 -15.03 -11.07 -15.48
CA ASP A 65 -15.82 -9.88 -15.74
C ASP A 65 -15.07 -8.61 -15.32
N LYS A 66 -15.04 -7.64 -16.24
CA LYS A 66 -14.32 -6.37 -16.03
C LYS A 66 -14.96 -5.52 -14.94
N GLN A 67 -16.29 -5.45 -14.89
CA GLN A 67 -16.99 -4.60 -13.93
C GLN A 67 -16.86 -5.16 -12.51
N GLU A 68 -17.09 -6.46 -12.33
CA GLU A 68 -16.89 -7.16 -11.06
C GLU A 68 -15.44 -7.03 -10.57
N THR A 69 -14.47 -7.22 -11.47
CA THR A 69 -13.04 -7.12 -11.11
C THR A 69 -12.66 -5.70 -10.69
N LEU A 70 -13.19 -4.67 -11.34
CA LEU A 70 -13.01 -3.26 -10.94
C LEU A 70 -13.63 -2.98 -9.58
N ALA A 71 -14.86 -3.45 -9.33
CA ALA A 71 -15.55 -3.27 -8.07
C ALA A 71 -14.76 -3.91 -6.92
N ARG A 72 -14.26 -5.14 -7.13
CA ARG A 72 -13.40 -5.84 -6.17
C ARG A 72 -12.08 -5.10 -5.95
N LEU A 73 -11.46 -4.57 -7.01
CA LEU A 73 -10.19 -3.83 -6.93
C LEU A 73 -10.37 -2.53 -6.15
N LYS A 74 -11.48 -1.82 -6.41
CA LYS A 74 -11.86 -0.62 -5.68
C LYS A 74 -12.11 -0.92 -4.21
N ALA A 75 -12.93 -1.92 -3.89
CA ALA A 75 -13.23 -2.31 -2.51
C ALA A 75 -11.97 -2.69 -1.72
N TRP A 76 -11.05 -3.45 -2.35
CA TRP A 76 -9.75 -3.76 -1.75
C TRP A 76 -8.94 -2.49 -1.46
N ASN A 77 -8.80 -1.61 -2.45
CA ASN A 77 -8.02 -0.39 -2.31
C ASN A 77 -8.63 0.60 -1.32
N ASP A 78 -9.96 0.73 -1.26
CA ASP A 78 -10.65 1.60 -0.29
C ASP A 78 -10.31 1.19 1.15
N ALA A 79 -10.32 -0.11 1.44
CA ALA A 79 -9.91 -0.63 2.75
C ALA A 79 -8.42 -0.33 3.06
N VAL A 80 -7.54 -0.47 2.07
CA VAL A 80 -6.11 -0.14 2.24
C VAL A 80 -5.91 1.37 2.44
N HIS A 81 -6.60 2.21 1.65
CA HIS A 81 -6.51 3.66 1.70
C HIS A 81 -6.95 4.23 3.05
N ARG A 82 -7.98 3.65 3.67
CA ARG A 82 -8.43 4.04 5.02
C ARG A 82 -7.30 3.90 6.05
N THR A 83 -6.61 2.76 6.03
CA THR A 83 -5.48 2.51 6.95
C THR A 83 -4.28 3.38 6.61
N ARG A 84 -3.95 3.49 5.31
CA ARG A 84 -2.83 4.29 4.83
C ARG A 84 -2.99 5.78 5.16
N GLY A 85 -4.17 6.37 4.97
CA GLY A 85 -4.41 7.78 5.29
C GLY A 85 -4.19 8.11 6.77
N ARG A 86 -4.59 7.21 7.67
CA ARG A 86 -4.33 7.35 9.12
C ARG A 86 -2.84 7.29 9.43
N ILE A 87 -2.14 6.31 8.86
CA ILE A 87 -0.69 6.11 9.05
C ILE A 87 0.11 7.29 8.48
N GLU A 88 -0.24 7.76 7.28
CA GLU A 88 0.40 8.91 6.63
C GLU A 88 0.23 10.19 7.44
N LYS A 89 -0.92 10.40 8.09
CA LYS A 89 -1.11 11.53 9.00
C LYS A 89 -0.13 11.48 10.17
N ILE A 90 0.04 10.33 10.81
CA ILE A 90 0.99 10.13 11.93
C ILE A 90 2.42 10.42 11.46
N PHE A 91 2.86 9.79 10.36
CA PHE A 91 4.19 10.03 9.82
C PHE A 91 4.38 11.47 9.32
N GLY A 92 3.32 12.12 8.85
CA GLY A 92 3.33 13.54 8.51
C GLY A 92 3.66 14.40 9.71
N THR A 93 2.99 14.17 10.84
CA THR A 93 3.29 14.83 12.12
C THR A 93 4.71 14.54 12.58
N TRP A 94 5.17 13.29 12.50
CA TRP A 94 6.54 12.96 12.95
C TRP A 94 7.62 13.63 12.10
N LYS A 95 7.43 13.66 10.78
CA LYS A 95 8.34 14.36 9.87
C LYS A 95 8.35 15.87 10.07
N ARG A 96 7.19 16.48 10.34
CA ARG A 96 7.06 17.93 10.52
C ARG A 96 7.51 18.40 11.90
N SER A 97 7.04 17.75 12.96
CA SER A 97 7.13 18.24 14.34
C SER A 97 8.10 17.45 15.22
N TYR A 98 8.36 16.18 14.91
CA TYR A 98 9.29 15.33 15.69
C TYR A 98 10.67 15.18 15.02
N GLY A 99 10.96 16.04 14.04
CA GLY A 99 12.31 16.16 13.47
C GLY A 99 12.74 15.03 12.54
N LEU A 100 11.89 14.05 12.21
CA LEU A 100 12.28 12.95 11.31
C LEU A 100 12.70 13.43 9.91
N ARG A 101 12.21 14.59 9.45
CA ARG A 101 12.63 15.17 8.17
C ARG A 101 14.10 15.63 8.15
N ARG A 102 14.69 15.90 9.31
CA ARG A 102 16.08 16.39 9.45
C ARG A 102 16.99 15.35 10.12
N MET A 103 16.54 14.11 10.25
CA MET A 103 17.30 13.01 10.84
C MET A 103 18.61 12.78 10.06
N ARG A 104 19.76 12.90 10.73
CA ARG A 104 21.11 12.77 10.13
C ARG A 104 21.89 11.55 10.64
N TRP A 105 21.21 10.56 11.20
CA TRP A 105 21.88 9.35 11.69
C TRP A 105 22.48 8.53 10.54
N ARG A 106 23.73 8.11 10.73
CA ARG A 106 24.35 7.06 9.92
C ARG A 106 24.18 5.73 10.66
N GLY A 107 23.49 4.78 10.04
CA GLY A 107 23.24 3.44 10.59
C GLY A 107 21.81 3.20 11.09
N LEU A 108 21.33 1.96 10.90
CA LEU A 108 19.95 1.56 11.20
C LEU A 108 19.62 1.60 12.69
N ALA A 109 20.57 1.27 13.57
CA ALA A 109 20.33 1.23 15.02
C ALA A 109 19.91 2.60 15.57
N LYS A 110 20.64 3.67 15.25
CA LYS A 110 20.33 5.04 15.70
C LYS A 110 19.02 5.55 15.12
N ALA A 111 18.77 5.27 13.85
CA ALA A 111 17.50 5.60 13.19
C ALA A 111 16.31 4.87 13.85
N ALA A 112 16.46 3.58 14.17
CA ALA A 112 15.44 2.79 14.83
C ALA A 112 15.11 3.35 16.22
N ILE A 113 16.12 3.67 17.02
CA ILE A 113 15.93 4.29 18.34
C ILE A 113 15.13 5.60 18.21
N GLN A 114 15.50 6.49 17.29
CA GLN A 114 14.75 7.74 17.10
C GLN A 114 13.28 7.48 16.73
N ILE A 115 13.01 6.53 15.84
CA ILE A 115 11.64 6.15 15.46
C ILE A 115 10.88 5.62 16.68
N HIS A 116 11.47 4.75 17.49
CA HIS A 116 10.83 4.19 18.68
C HIS A 116 10.51 5.26 19.72
N VAL A 117 11.47 6.14 20.05
CA VAL A 117 11.25 7.23 21.00
C VAL A 117 10.18 8.20 20.47
N THR A 118 10.18 8.50 19.17
CA THR A 118 9.14 9.33 18.54
C THR A 118 7.76 8.68 18.66
N ALA A 119 7.66 7.37 18.44
CA ALA A 119 6.43 6.62 18.57
C ALA A 119 5.90 6.63 20.01
N ILE A 120 6.77 6.43 21.00
CA ILE A 120 6.43 6.50 22.42
C ILE A 120 5.89 7.89 22.76
N ALA A 121 6.65 8.95 22.44
CA ALA A 121 6.25 10.33 22.72
C ALA A 121 4.92 10.70 22.06
N TYR A 122 4.71 10.28 20.80
CA TYR A 122 3.45 10.51 20.10
C TYR A 122 2.27 9.76 20.73
N ASN A 123 2.47 8.48 21.10
CA ASN A 123 1.44 7.67 21.74
C ASN A 123 1.03 8.26 23.08
N LEU A 124 2.00 8.70 23.91
CA LEU A 124 1.71 9.38 25.17
C LEU A 124 0.86 10.64 24.97
N ARG A 125 1.26 11.52 24.04
CA ARG A 125 0.48 12.73 23.73
C ARG A 125 -0.91 12.42 23.20
N ARG A 126 -1.03 11.37 22.37
CA ARG A 126 -2.32 10.93 21.83
C ARG A 126 -3.23 10.38 22.93
N THR A 127 -2.71 9.56 23.84
CA THR A 127 -3.48 9.01 24.97
C THR A 127 -4.01 10.13 25.84
N LEU A 128 -3.17 11.12 26.17
CA LEU A 128 -3.62 12.29 26.93
C LEU A 128 -4.77 13.03 26.25
N ASN A 129 -4.69 13.26 24.93
CA ASN A 129 -5.77 13.91 24.18
C ASN A 129 -7.05 13.07 24.16
N ILE A 130 -6.95 11.74 24.10
CA ILE A 130 -8.13 10.85 24.13
C ILE A 130 -8.79 10.90 25.51
N LEU A 131 -7.99 10.81 26.58
CA LEU A 131 -8.49 10.88 27.94
C LEU A 131 -9.15 12.23 28.23
N ALA A 132 -8.55 13.34 27.78
CA ALA A 132 -9.09 14.69 27.97
C ALA A 132 -10.44 14.93 27.26
N VAL A 133 -10.73 14.23 26.16
CA VAL A 133 -12.03 14.29 25.47
C VAL A 133 -13.07 13.36 26.12
N ALA A 134 -12.62 12.32 26.82
CA ALA A 134 -13.47 11.37 27.51
C ALA A 134 -13.81 11.77 28.95
N SER A 135 -13.16 12.81 29.47
CA SER A 135 -13.39 13.41 30.80
C SER A 135 -14.37 14.57 30.68
#